data_AF-A0A0W0XLA1-F1
#
_entry.id   AF-A0A0W0XLA1-F1
#
_cell.length_a   1.000
_cell.length_b   1.000
_cell.length_c   1.000
_cell.angle_alpha   90.00
_cell.angle_beta   90.00
_cell.angle_gamma   90.00
#
_symmetry.space_group_name_H-M   'P 1'
#
loop_
_entity.id
_entity.type
_entity.pdbx_description
1 polymer ?
#
loop_
_entity_poly.entity_id
_entity_poly.type
_entity_poly.pdbx_seq_one_letter_code
_entity_poly.pdbx_strand_id
1 'polypeptide(L)'
;MLWIYIIVAFVAALLMVFLCIFAIKRPSNSIALWVAILTISLLIAALFVYGIPYYRASEFENYMRQTYPVMSLIEQQSPTEFRAYMDEAQHAIRHSKGQKVVAVYTGEFINSQLSKYIGRASNLSIYEYTLTTLNCYHNLYKTNPPLVIDMEFASFFPNHINFDNLEKGTEVCGDTITIAKLNIIESAIRNPSPPITQEEIIAAQINLREIFAQLAAKYGEAAIEETFTKPYEALDKPQIANIIIEFYEKVILKGQDNTGILLKYLLTQKITNEE
;
A
#
# COMPACT_ATOMS: atom_id res chain seq x y z
N MET A 1 -0.57 18.90 15.75
CA MET A 1 0.57 18.23 16.41
C MET A 1 1.28 19.06 17.48
N LEU A 2 1.95 20.18 17.17
CA LEU A 2 2.80 20.89 18.15
C LEU A 2 2.06 21.29 19.44
N TRP A 3 0.81 21.78 19.32
CA TRP A 3 0.04 22.32 20.44
C TRP A 3 -0.35 21.31 21.52
N ILE A 4 -0.71 20.07 21.17
CA ILE A 4 -1.05 19.04 22.18
C ILE A 4 0.21 18.62 22.93
N TYR A 5 1.34 18.43 22.23
CA TYR A 5 2.61 18.15 22.88
C TYR A 5 3.10 19.32 23.74
N ILE A 6 2.89 20.57 23.30
CA ILE A 6 3.20 21.76 24.09
C ILE A 6 2.33 21.81 25.35
N ILE A 7 1.02 21.56 25.25
CA ILE A 7 0.12 21.58 26.40
C ILE A 7 0.49 20.47 27.39
N VAL A 8 0.72 19.24 26.92
CA VAL A 8 1.13 18.12 27.78
C VAL A 8 2.50 18.38 28.42
N ALA A 9 3.47 18.87 27.65
CA ALA A 9 4.81 19.21 28.16
C ALA A 9 4.78 20.38 29.14
N PHE A 10 3.94 21.38 28.89
CA PHE A 10 3.77 22.54 29.77
C PHE A 10 3.09 22.13 31.08
N VAL A 11 2.04 21.31 31.02
CA VAL A 11 1.38 20.76 32.21
C VAL A 11 2.33 19.87 33.00
N ALA A 12 3.11 19.02 32.34
CA ALA A 12 4.14 18.20 32.98
C ALA A 12 5.25 19.04 33.63
N ALA A 13 5.71 20.11 32.97
CA ALA A 13 6.71 21.02 33.48
C ALA A 13 6.20 21.80 34.71
N LEU A 14 4.97 22.32 34.66
CA LEU A 14 4.35 23.00 35.80
C LEU A 14 4.16 22.06 37.00
N LEU A 15 3.76 20.81 36.74
CA LEU A 15 3.64 19.78 37.78
C LEU A 15 4.99 19.41 38.38
N MET A 16 6.05 19.28 37.58
CA MET A 16 7.41 19.04 38.07
C MET A 16 7.91 20.18 38.95
N VAL A 17 7.69 21.44 38.54
CA VAL A 17 8.04 22.62 39.33
C VAL A 17 7.27 22.63 40.66
N PHE A 18 5.97 22.34 40.64
CA PHE A 18 5.16 22.23 41.85
C PHE A 18 5.68 21.13 42.79
N LEU A 19 6.05 19.96 42.25
CA LEU A 19 6.59 18.85 43.03
C LEU A 19 7.97 19.16 43.62
N CYS A 20 8.86 19.83 42.87
CA CYS A 20 10.15 20.28 43.40
C CYS A 20 9.98 21.29 44.54
N ILE A 21 9.09 22.28 44.38
CA ILE A 21 8.80 23.27 45.43
C ILE A 21 8.21 22.61 46.68
N PHE A 22 7.33 21.62 46.50
CA PHE A 22 6.70 20.90 47.61
C PHE A 22 7.69 19.98 48.33
N ALA A 23 8.57 19.29 47.60
CA ALA A 23 9.62 18.42 48.14
C ALA A 23 10.62 19.18 49.03
N ILE A 24 11.01 20.39 48.61
CA ILE A 24 11.94 21.25 49.36
C ILE A 24 11.31 21.75 50.66
N LYS A 25 10.00 22.05 50.68
CA LYS A 25 9.31 22.59 51.86
C LYS A 25 8.89 21.55 52.90
N ARG A 26 8.74 20.27 52.54
CA ARG A 26 8.34 19.19 53.45
C ARG A 26 9.12 17.89 53.19
N PRO A 27 10.37 17.78 53.68
CA PRO A 27 11.25 16.64 53.40
C PRO A 27 10.76 15.29 53.99
N SER A 28 9.84 15.28 54.97
CA SER A 28 9.37 14.04 55.59
C SER A 28 8.22 13.33 54.85
N ASN A 29 7.68 13.91 53.77
CA ASN A 29 6.52 13.37 53.03
C ASN A 29 6.91 12.68 51.72
N SER A 30 7.92 11.80 51.77
CA SER A 30 8.39 11.01 50.61
C SER A 30 7.25 10.26 49.90
N ILE A 31 6.24 9.79 50.64
CA ILE A 31 5.08 9.07 50.09
C ILE A 31 4.26 9.95 49.12
N ALA A 32 4.02 11.23 49.44
CA ALA A 32 3.26 12.12 48.57
C ALA A 32 3.97 12.38 47.23
N LEU A 33 5.30 12.42 47.27
CA LEU A 33 6.15 12.61 46.09
C LEU A 33 6.11 11.36 45.20
N TRP A 34 6.22 10.16 45.78
CA TRP A 34 6.08 8.89 45.06
C TRP A 34 4.68 8.70 44.46
N VAL A 35 3.62 9.07 45.19
CA VAL A 35 2.24 9.03 44.67
C VAL A 35 2.07 9.98 43.49
N ALA A 36 2.65 11.18 43.55
CA ALA A 36 2.59 12.12 42.44
C ALA A 36 3.37 11.64 41.20
N ILE A 37 4.58 11.08 41.38
CA ILE A 37 5.34 10.46 40.29
C ILE A 37 4.50 9.34 39.65
N LEU A 38 3.95 8.42 40.46
CA LEU A 38 3.15 7.31 39.97
C LEU A 38 1.89 7.79 39.23
N THR A 39 1.24 8.84 39.73
CA THR A 39 0.08 9.46 39.06
C THR A 39 0.47 10.08 37.71
N ILE A 40 1.61 10.75 37.63
CA ILE A 40 2.12 11.31 36.37
C ILE A 40 2.50 10.20 35.39
N SER A 41 3.20 9.15 35.85
CA SER A 41 3.54 8.00 35.02
C SER A 41 2.29 7.31 34.47
N LEU A 42 1.24 7.17 35.27
CA LEU A 42 -0.06 6.63 34.83
C LEU A 42 -0.76 7.55 33.83
N LEU A 43 -0.72 8.87 34.03
CA LEU A 43 -1.28 9.86 33.10
C LEU A 43 -0.55 9.83 31.75
N ILE A 44 0.78 9.77 31.76
CA ILE A 44 1.59 9.64 30.55
C ILE A 44 1.27 8.32 29.87
N ALA A 45 1.25 7.20 30.60
CA ALA A 45 0.89 5.90 30.06
C ALA A 45 -0.52 5.91 29.43
N ALA A 46 -1.51 6.49 30.10
CA ALA A 46 -2.86 6.63 29.56
C ALA A 46 -2.90 7.49 28.29
N LEU A 47 -2.12 8.56 28.22
CA LEU A 47 -2.02 9.42 27.04
C LEU A 47 -1.39 8.67 25.86
N PHE A 48 -0.34 7.87 26.09
CA PHE A 48 0.29 7.06 25.06
C PHE A 48 -0.58 5.89 24.60
N VAL A 49 -1.31 5.23 25.52
CA VAL A 49 -2.14 4.06 25.22
C VAL A 49 -3.48 4.45 24.59
N TYR A 50 -4.10 5.55 25.01
CA TYR A 50 -5.45 5.94 24.58
C TYR A 50 -5.49 7.25 23.80
N GLY A 51 -4.74 8.27 24.24
CA GLY A 51 -4.79 9.61 23.64
C GLY A 51 -4.18 9.68 22.25
N ILE A 52 -2.94 9.23 22.10
CA ILE A 52 -2.20 9.28 20.83
C ILE A 52 -2.89 8.46 19.73
N PRO A 53 -3.31 7.21 19.95
CA PRO A 53 -4.00 6.42 18.92
C PRO A 53 -5.32 7.06 18.48
N TYR A 54 -6.11 7.59 19.42
CA TYR A 54 -7.37 8.26 19.08
C TYR A 54 -7.16 9.51 18.24
N TYR A 55 -6.19 10.35 18.60
CA TYR A 55 -5.83 11.53 17.83
C TYR A 55 -5.34 11.18 16.42
N ARG A 56 -4.45 10.19 16.30
CA ARG A 56 -3.95 9.72 15.00
C ARG A 56 -5.08 9.20 14.11
N ALA A 57 -6.05 8.49 14.69
CA ALA A 57 -7.22 8.03 13.96
C ALA A 57 -8.07 9.21 13.47
N SER A 58 -8.32 10.23 14.31
CA SER A 58 -9.12 11.40 13.90
C SER A 58 -8.46 12.24 12.80
N GLU A 59 -7.12 12.27 12.74
CA GLU A 59 -6.38 13.02 11.72
C GLU A 59 -6.06 12.18 10.46
N PHE A 60 -6.27 10.86 10.52
CA PHE A 60 -5.85 9.95 9.45
C PHE A 60 -6.49 10.30 8.11
N GLU A 61 -7.78 10.63 8.12
CA GLU A 61 -8.50 11.00 6.90
C GLU A 61 -7.94 12.30 6.29
N ASN A 62 -7.71 13.32 7.11
CA ASN A 62 -7.10 14.58 6.66
C ASN A 62 -5.71 14.33 6.07
N TYR A 63 -4.91 13.51 6.75
CA TYR A 63 -3.60 13.11 6.26
C TYR A 63 -3.69 12.42 4.89
N MET A 64 -4.60 11.44 4.74
CA MET A 64 -4.77 10.73 3.46
C MET A 64 -5.20 11.68 2.34
N ARG A 65 -6.11 12.62 2.59
CA ARG A 65 -6.54 13.62 1.59
C ARG A 65 -5.42 14.60 1.22
N GLN A 66 -4.56 14.99 2.16
CA GLN A 66 -3.44 15.89 1.91
C GLN A 66 -2.30 15.20 1.15
N THR A 67 -1.94 13.99 1.57
CA THR A 67 -0.87 13.20 0.93
C THR A 67 -1.30 12.70 -0.45
N TYR A 68 -2.58 12.32 -0.59
CA TYR A 68 -3.13 11.75 -1.81
C TYR A 68 -4.42 12.47 -2.22
N PRO A 69 -4.33 13.60 -2.95
CA PRO A 69 -5.51 14.39 -3.34
C PRO A 69 -6.57 13.59 -4.11
N VAL A 70 -6.17 12.54 -4.84
CA VAL A 70 -7.05 11.60 -5.55
C VAL A 70 -8.05 10.92 -4.60
N MET A 71 -7.75 10.78 -3.31
CA MET A 71 -8.67 10.22 -2.32
C MET A 71 -9.98 11.01 -2.24
N SER A 72 -9.95 12.32 -2.47
CA SER A 72 -11.17 13.15 -2.52
C SER A 72 -12.01 12.85 -3.75
N LEU A 73 -11.39 12.49 -4.88
CA LEU A 73 -12.12 12.06 -6.09
C LEU A 73 -12.74 10.69 -5.87
N ILE A 74 -12.01 9.77 -5.24
CA ILE A 74 -12.48 8.43 -4.93
C ILE A 74 -13.68 8.49 -3.97
N GLU A 75 -13.63 9.33 -2.93
CA GLU A 75 -14.77 9.53 -2.03
C GLU A 75 -16.03 9.98 -2.79
N GLN A 76 -15.90 10.89 -3.75
CA GLN A 76 -17.04 11.38 -4.52
C GLN A 76 -17.65 10.30 -5.41
N GLN A 77 -16.84 9.41 -5.97
CA GLN A 77 -17.30 8.35 -6.88
C GLN A 77 -17.71 7.07 -6.17
N SER A 78 -17.11 6.78 -5.01
CA SER A 78 -17.28 5.55 -4.22
C SER A 78 -17.42 5.87 -2.72
N PRO A 79 -18.43 6.66 -2.29
CA PRO A 79 -18.50 7.19 -0.92
C PRO A 79 -18.67 6.11 0.16
N THR A 80 -19.39 5.03 -0.15
CA THR A 80 -19.62 3.91 0.78
C THR A 80 -18.33 3.11 1.01
N GLU A 81 -17.63 2.77 -0.07
CA GLU A 81 -16.35 2.04 -0.04
C GLU A 81 -15.26 2.88 0.67
N PHE A 82 -15.20 4.18 0.38
CA PHE A 82 -14.27 5.09 1.04
C PHE A 82 -14.52 5.18 2.56
N ARG A 83 -15.79 5.30 2.99
CA ARG A 83 -16.15 5.33 4.41
C ARG A 83 -15.80 4.02 5.11
N ALA A 84 -16.10 2.87 4.50
CA ALA A 84 -15.75 1.57 5.06
C ALA A 84 -14.23 1.45 5.29
N TYR A 85 -13.43 1.84 4.29
CA TYR A 85 -11.97 1.89 4.41
C TYR A 85 -11.51 2.85 5.53
N MET A 86 -12.07 4.07 5.61
CA MET A 86 -11.74 5.02 6.68
C MET A 86 -12.05 4.43 8.06
N ASP A 87 -13.23 3.84 8.24
CA ASP A 87 -13.66 3.26 9.51
C ASP A 87 -12.73 2.11 9.95
N GLU A 88 -12.37 1.21 9.04
CA GLU A 88 -11.46 0.10 9.31
C GLU A 88 -10.04 0.57 9.66
N ALA A 89 -9.49 1.50 8.86
CA ALA A 89 -8.15 2.04 9.10
C ALA A 89 -8.09 2.82 10.43
N GLN A 90 -9.07 3.69 10.71
CA GLN A 90 -9.16 4.42 11.97
C GLN A 90 -9.34 3.49 13.17
N HIS A 91 -10.16 2.44 13.02
CA HIS A 91 -10.31 1.41 14.05
C HIS A 91 -8.98 0.68 14.33
N ALA A 92 -8.22 0.32 13.29
CA ALA A 92 -6.91 -0.31 13.44
C ALA A 92 -5.88 0.60 14.13
N ILE A 93 -5.89 1.91 13.80
CA ILE A 93 -5.04 2.92 14.44
C ILE A 93 -5.38 3.05 15.92
N ARG A 94 -6.67 3.17 16.28
CA ARG A 94 -7.13 3.27 17.68
C ARG A 94 -6.68 2.09 18.54
N HIS A 95 -6.70 0.89 17.96
CA HIS A 95 -6.32 -0.34 18.65
C HIS A 95 -4.83 -0.67 18.50
N SER A 96 -4.01 0.28 18.02
CA SER A 96 -2.56 0.15 17.89
C SER A 96 -2.13 -1.12 17.16
N LYS A 97 -2.89 -1.56 16.14
CA LYS A 97 -2.59 -2.78 15.36
C LYS A 97 -1.31 -2.71 14.51
N GLY A 98 -0.45 -1.71 14.74
CA GLY A 98 0.78 -1.46 13.99
C GLY A 98 0.53 -0.75 12.66
N GLN A 99 1.54 -0.01 12.18
CA GLN A 99 1.49 0.67 10.88
C GLN A 99 1.33 -0.31 9.71
N LYS A 100 1.84 -1.54 9.87
CA LYS A 100 1.72 -2.64 8.89
C LYS A 100 0.26 -2.94 8.53
N VAL A 101 -0.63 -3.00 9.53
CA VAL A 101 -2.04 -3.32 9.31
C VAL A 101 -2.76 -2.20 8.55
N VAL A 102 -2.41 -0.94 8.83
CA VAL A 102 -2.98 0.21 8.10
C VAL A 102 -2.52 0.18 6.63
N ALA A 103 -1.23 -0.10 6.38
CA ALA A 103 -0.70 -0.21 5.03
C ALA A 103 -1.40 -1.31 4.20
N VAL A 104 -1.72 -2.45 4.82
CA VAL A 104 -2.49 -3.53 4.19
C VAL A 104 -3.88 -3.04 3.77
N TYR A 105 -4.64 -2.43 4.69
CA TYR A 105 -5.98 -1.92 4.36
C TYR A 105 -5.95 -0.83 3.27
N THR A 106 -4.97 0.07 3.33
CA THR A 106 -4.77 1.08 2.27
C THR A 106 -4.47 0.41 0.93
N GLY A 107 -3.59 -0.59 0.90
CA GLY A 107 -3.25 -1.34 -0.31
C GLY A 107 -4.44 -2.08 -0.90
N GLU A 108 -5.23 -2.76 -0.07
CA GLU A 108 -6.46 -3.45 -0.47
C GLU A 108 -7.49 -2.50 -1.06
N PHE A 109 -7.73 -1.37 -0.39
CA PHE A 109 -8.64 -0.34 -0.87
C PHE A 109 -8.21 0.21 -2.23
N ILE A 110 -6.93 0.57 -2.39
CA ILE A 110 -6.41 1.10 -3.65
C ILE A 110 -6.47 0.06 -4.77
N ASN A 111 -6.15 -1.20 -4.50
CA ASN A 111 -6.24 -2.29 -5.49
C ASN A 111 -7.70 -2.55 -5.93
N SER A 112 -8.65 -2.45 -5.00
CA SER A 112 -10.09 -2.55 -5.30
C SER A 112 -10.53 -1.41 -6.23
N GLN A 113 -10.20 -0.16 -5.89
CA GLN A 113 -10.50 0.98 -6.77
C GLN A 113 -9.80 0.87 -8.12
N LEU A 114 -8.53 0.43 -8.15
CA LEU A 114 -7.80 0.21 -9.39
C LEU A 114 -8.54 -0.76 -10.31
N SER A 115 -9.00 -1.89 -9.76
CA SER A 115 -9.74 -2.90 -10.54
C SER A 115 -11.02 -2.34 -11.16
N LYS A 116 -11.74 -1.48 -10.41
CA LYS A 116 -12.95 -0.79 -10.89
C LYS A 116 -12.69 0.20 -12.03
N TYR A 117 -11.55 0.91 -11.97
CA TYR A 117 -11.28 2.04 -12.85
C TYR A 117 -10.32 1.76 -14.01
N ILE A 118 -9.50 0.71 -13.93
CA ILE A 118 -8.43 0.47 -14.90
C ILE A 118 -8.92 0.32 -16.34
N GLY A 119 -10.08 -0.31 -16.54
CA GLY A 119 -10.67 -0.48 -17.88
C GLY A 119 -10.98 0.84 -18.59
N ARG A 120 -11.13 1.94 -17.84
CA ARG A 120 -11.39 3.30 -18.37
C ARG A 120 -10.21 4.26 -18.17
N ALA A 121 -9.08 3.80 -17.65
CA ALA A 121 -7.91 4.65 -17.48
C ALA A 121 -7.19 4.96 -18.80
N SER A 122 -6.35 5.99 -18.82
CA SER A 122 -5.54 6.30 -20.00
C SER A 122 -4.43 5.26 -20.20
N ASN A 123 -4.07 4.98 -21.45
CA ASN A 123 -2.94 4.08 -21.73
C ASN A 123 -1.62 4.62 -21.17
N LEU A 124 -1.47 5.95 -21.14
CA LEU A 124 -0.31 6.62 -20.56
C LEU A 124 -0.14 6.33 -19.07
N SER A 125 -1.19 6.49 -18.25
CA SER A 125 -1.09 6.26 -16.80
C SER A 125 -0.78 4.79 -16.47
N ILE A 126 -1.34 3.87 -17.25
CA ILE A 126 -1.05 2.43 -17.14
C ILE A 126 0.40 2.13 -17.55
N TYR A 127 0.90 2.74 -18.62
CA TYR A 127 2.29 2.59 -19.05
C TYR A 127 3.28 3.12 -18.01
N GLU A 128 3.02 4.30 -17.44
CA GLU A 128 3.83 4.89 -16.37
C GLU A 128 3.83 4.03 -15.09
N TYR A 129 2.68 3.46 -14.74
CA TYR A 129 2.59 2.46 -13.67
C TYR A 129 3.45 1.23 -13.97
N THR A 130 3.39 0.71 -15.19
CA THR A 130 4.17 -0.46 -15.61
C THR A 130 5.68 -0.19 -15.52
N LEU A 131 6.14 0.98 -15.98
CA LEU A 131 7.52 1.42 -15.84
C LEU A 131 7.94 1.57 -14.38
N THR A 132 7.08 2.17 -13.56
CA THR A 132 7.33 2.35 -12.12
C THR A 132 7.49 0.99 -11.44
N THR A 133 6.59 0.05 -11.71
CA THR A 133 6.66 -1.32 -11.19
C THR A 133 7.92 -2.04 -11.64
N LEU A 134 8.30 -1.94 -12.92
CA LEU A 134 9.54 -2.55 -13.42
C LEU A 134 10.78 -2.00 -12.71
N ASN A 135 10.89 -0.68 -12.57
CA ASN A 135 11.99 -0.03 -11.86
C ASN A 135 12.06 -0.49 -10.40
N CYS A 136 10.92 -0.60 -9.75
CA CYS A 136 10.81 -1.15 -8.40
C CYS A 136 11.30 -2.60 -8.35
N TYR A 137 10.87 -3.46 -9.27
CA TYR A 137 11.26 -4.86 -9.31
C TYR A 137 12.76 -5.05 -9.56
N HIS A 138 13.38 -4.23 -10.42
CA HIS A 138 14.83 -4.25 -10.57
C HIS A 138 15.58 -3.91 -9.27
N ASN A 139 15.07 -2.95 -8.49
CA ASN A 139 15.68 -2.59 -7.20
C ASN A 139 15.50 -3.69 -6.16
N LEU A 140 14.30 -4.28 -6.08
CA LEU A 140 14.00 -5.39 -5.19
C LEU A 140 14.83 -6.62 -5.55
N TYR A 141 14.96 -6.95 -6.83
CA TYR A 141 15.74 -8.08 -7.31
C TYR A 141 17.21 -8.01 -6.90
N LYS A 142 17.83 -6.83 -6.98
CA LYS A 142 19.22 -6.62 -6.55
C LYS A 142 19.42 -6.85 -5.05
N THR A 143 18.37 -6.68 -4.26
CA THR A 143 18.44 -6.76 -2.80
C THR A 143 18.04 -8.14 -2.29
N ASN A 144 16.87 -8.63 -2.73
CA ASN A 144 16.30 -9.92 -2.33
C ASN A 144 15.22 -10.34 -3.37
N PRO A 145 15.55 -11.21 -4.35
CA PRO A 145 14.63 -11.60 -5.43
C PRO A 145 13.23 -12.10 -5.00
N PRO A 146 13.07 -12.89 -3.92
CA PRO A 146 11.77 -13.20 -3.34
C PRO A 146 10.82 -12.02 -3.13
N LEU A 147 11.34 -10.81 -2.87
CA LEU A 147 10.49 -9.62 -2.68
C LEU A 147 9.70 -9.24 -3.94
N VAL A 148 10.21 -9.56 -5.14
CA VAL A 148 9.48 -9.34 -6.40
C VAL A 148 8.23 -10.22 -6.43
N ILE A 149 8.35 -11.47 -5.98
CA ILE A 149 7.24 -12.43 -5.92
C ILE A 149 6.20 -11.98 -4.89
N ASP A 150 6.67 -11.60 -3.69
CA ASP A 150 5.80 -11.10 -2.62
C ASP A 150 5.01 -9.86 -3.09
N MET A 151 5.65 -8.92 -3.78
CA MET A 151 5.00 -7.69 -4.28
C MET A 151 4.01 -7.94 -5.42
N GLU A 152 4.30 -8.85 -6.35
CA GLU A 152 3.42 -9.16 -7.49
C GLU A 152 2.20 -9.98 -7.05
N PHE A 153 2.40 -10.95 -6.15
CA PHE A 153 1.43 -12.01 -5.90
C PHE A 153 0.78 -11.99 -4.51
N ALA A 154 1.16 -11.10 -3.60
CA ALA A 154 0.59 -11.05 -2.24
C ALA A 154 -0.95 -11.03 -2.22
N SER A 155 -1.59 -10.26 -3.10
CA SER A 155 -3.06 -10.17 -3.17
C SER A 155 -3.74 -11.43 -3.72
N PHE A 156 -3.00 -12.30 -4.42
CA PHE A 156 -3.53 -13.54 -4.99
C PHE A 156 -3.31 -14.74 -4.06
N PHE A 157 -2.30 -14.67 -3.19
CA PHE A 157 -1.95 -15.75 -2.27
C PHE A 157 -1.75 -15.22 -0.84
N PRO A 158 -2.81 -14.74 -0.18
CA PRO A 158 -2.71 -14.06 1.12
C PRO A 158 -2.10 -14.94 2.23
N ASN A 159 -2.26 -16.26 2.15
CA ASN A 159 -1.72 -17.21 3.13
C ASN A 159 -0.21 -17.43 3.02
N HIS A 160 0.45 -16.92 1.98
CA HIS A 160 1.89 -17.08 1.73
C HIS A 160 2.67 -15.79 1.96
N ILE A 161 2.00 -14.72 2.42
CA ILE A 161 2.61 -13.42 2.66
C ILE A 161 3.60 -13.51 3.81
N ASN A 162 4.86 -13.20 3.52
CA ASN A 162 5.83 -12.82 4.55
C ASN A 162 5.72 -11.32 4.82
N PHE A 163 5.09 -10.94 5.94
CA PHE A 163 4.84 -9.54 6.29
C PHE A 163 6.12 -8.71 6.52
N ASP A 164 7.23 -9.34 6.91
CA ASP A 164 8.50 -8.63 7.09
C ASP A 164 9.19 -8.35 5.76
N ASN A 165 8.99 -9.23 4.78
CA ASN A 165 9.42 -8.99 3.40
C ASN A 165 8.56 -7.92 2.71
N LEU A 166 7.24 -7.98 2.90
CA LEU A 166 6.33 -7.00 2.33
C LEU A 166 6.61 -5.59 2.87
N GLU A 167 6.95 -5.46 4.15
CA GLU A 167 7.39 -4.18 4.74
C GLU A 167 8.64 -3.64 4.03
N LYS A 168 9.69 -4.45 3.89
CA LYS A 168 10.91 -4.05 3.18
C LYS A 168 10.63 -3.68 1.72
N GLY A 169 9.76 -4.41 1.03
CA GLY A 169 9.34 -4.07 -0.33
C GLY A 169 8.58 -2.74 -0.39
N THR A 170 7.70 -2.50 0.58
CA THR A 170 6.89 -1.28 0.70
C THR A 170 7.76 -0.07 1.07
N GLU A 171 8.79 -0.23 1.91
CA GLU A 171 9.74 0.85 2.22
C GLU A 171 10.51 1.33 0.98
N VAL A 172 10.84 0.41 0.07
CA VAL A 172 11.62 0.75 -1.14
C VAL A 172 10.72 1.30 -2.25
N CYS A 173 9.50 0.77 -2.39
CA CYS A 173 8.69 0.96 -3.59
C CYS A 173 7.22 1.37 -3.34
N GLY A 174 6.76 1.29 -2.09
CA GLY A 174 5.34 1.37 -1.72
C GLY A 174 4.67 2.67 -2.11
N ASP A 175 5.28 3.81 -1.77
CA ASP A 175 4.72 5.13 -2.07
C ASP A 175 4.68 5.39 -3.58
N THR A 176 5.74 5.05 -4.31
CA THR A 176 5.81 5.30 -5.77
C THR A 176 4.80 4.46 -6.54
N ILE A 177 4.68 3.17 -6.21
CA ILE A 177 3.67 2.28 -6.80
C ILE A 177 2.27 2.76 -6.42
N THR A 178 2.05 3.19 -5.18
CA THR A 178 0.76 3.72 -4.71
C THR A 178 0.35 4.96 -5.49
N ILE A 179 1.26 5.92 -5.67
CA ILE A 179 1.01 7.13 -6.47
C ILE A 179 0.67 6.76 -7.91
N ALA A 180 1.43 5.84 -8.52
CA ALA A 180 1.16 5.40 -9.89
C ALA A 180 -0.23 4.74 -10.03
N LYS A 181 -0.66 3.93 -9.06
CA LYS A 181 -2.03 3.37 -9.03
C LYS A 181 -3.09 4.46 -8.91
N LEU A 182 -2.85 5.47 -8.06
CA LEU A 182 -3.76 6.60 -7.90
C LEU A 182 -3.84 7.45 -9.18
N ASN A 183 -2.75 7.59 -9.95
CA ASN A 183 -2.78 8.28 -11.24
C ASN A 183 -3.63 7.53 -12.28
N ILE A 184 -3.63 6.19 -12.27
CA ILE A 184 -4.56 5.39 -13.09
C ILE A 184 -6.01 5.73 -12.72
N ILE A 185 -6.33 5.66 -11.42
CA ILE A 185 -7.68 5.96 -10.91
C ILE A 185 -8.11 7.38 -11.27
N GLU A 186 -7.25 8.37 -11.04
CA GLU A 186 -7.53 9.76 -11.39
C GLU A 186 -7.78 9.93 -12.89
N SER A 187 -6.96 9.31 -13.74
CA SER A 187 -7.14 9.38 -15.19
C SER A 187 -8.49 8.82 -15.62
N ALA A 188 -8.92 7.71 -15.04
CA ALA A 188 -10.21 7.09 -15.33
C ALA A 188 -11.41 7.90 -14.86
N ILE A 189 -11.29 8.61 -13.73
CA ILE A 189 -12.37 9.45 -13.18
C ILE A 189 -12.47 10.77 -13.95
N ARG A 190 -11.34 11.44 -14.20
CA ARG A 190 -11.34 12.77 -14.83
C ARG A 190 -11.49 12.72 -16.33
N ASN A 191 -10.82 11.78 -16.99
CA ASN A 191 -10.73 11.68 -18.45
C ASN A 191 -10.92 10.21 -18.88
N PRO A 192 -12.11 9.63 -18.70
CA PRO A 192 -12.37 8.23 -18.99
C PRO A 192 -12.07 7.91 -20.45
N SER A 193 -11.19 6.95 -20.67
CA SER A 193 -10.98 6.32 -21.97
C SER A 193 -12.19 5.45 -22.35
N PRO A 194 -12.45 5.26 -23.66
CA PRO A 194 -13.46 4.32 -24.09
C PRO A 194 -13.12 2.89 -23.59
N PRO A 195 -14.14 2.03 -23.41
CA PRO A 195 -13.92 0.62 -23.16
C PRO A 195 -13.07 -0.02 -24.27
N ILE A 196 -12.30 -1.05 -23.89
CA ILE A 196 -11.51 -1.84 -24.84
C ILE A 196 -12.40 -2.45 -25.93
N THR A 197 -12.02 -2.29 -27.20
CA THR A 197 -12.77 -2.86 -28.32
C THR A 197 -12.44 -4.34 -28.54
N GLN A 198 -13.25 -5.03 -29.35
CA GLN A 198 -12.98 -6.44 -29.68
C GLN A 198 -11.66 -6.61 -30.44
N GLU A 199 -11.31 -5.67 -31.31
CA GLU A 199 -10.04 -5.66 -32.03
C GLU A 199 -8.86 -5.49 -31.07
N GLU A 200 -9.00 -4.62 -30.08
CA GLU A 200 -7.98 -4.41 -29.04
C GLU A 200 -7.84 -5.64 -28.13
N ILE A 201 -8.93 -6.34 -27.81
CA ILE A 201 -8.88 -7.62 -27.09
C ILE A 201 -8.07 -8.66 -27.88
N ILE A 202 -8.34 -8.81 -29.19
CA ILE A 202 -7.61 -9.73 -30.05
C ILE A 202 -6.12 -9.36 -30.11
N ALA A 203 -5.82 -8.06 -30.26
CA ALA A 203 -4.44 -7.58 -30.25
C ALA A 203 -3.73 -7.84 -28.90
N ALA A 204 -4.42 -7.66 -27.77
CA ALA A 204 -3.90 -7.98 -26.44
C ALA A 204 -3.55 -9.46 -26.32
N GLN A 205 -4.45 -10.35 -26.76
CA GLN A 205 -4.25 -11.81 -26.74
C GLN A 205 -3.06 -12.24 -27.60
N ILE A 206 -2.92 -11.69 -28.80
CA ILE A 206 -1.77 -11.96 -29.68
C ILE A 206 -0.48 -11.52 -29.01
N ASN A 207 -0.42 -10.29 -28.48
CA ASN A 207 0.76 -9.76 -27.79
C ASN A 207 1.11 -10.60 -26.56
N LEU A 208 0.14 -10.99 -25.74
CA LEU A 208 0.35 -11.86 -24.58
C LEU A 208 0.92 -13.22 -24.98
N ARG A 209 0.34 -13.86 -26.01
CA ARG A 209 0.82 -15.14 -26.51
C ARG A 209 2.26 -15.04 -27.02
N GLU A 210 2.60 -13.97 -27.73
CA GLU A 210 3.98 -13.73 -28.18
C GLU A 210 4.95 -13.55 -27.02
N ILE A 211 4.56 -12.80 -25.98
CA ILE A 211 5.38 -12.59 -24.79
C ILE A 211 5.63 -13.92 -24.09
N PHE A 212 4.58 -14.71 -23.83
CA PHE A 212 4.70 -16.02 -23.20
C PHE A 212 5.52 -17.00 -24.05
N ALA A 213 5.35 -17.01 -25.37
CA ALA A 213 6.16 -17.85 -26.25
C ALA A 213 7.66 -17.49 -26.20
N GLN A 214 7.99 -16.20 -26.14
CA GLN A 214 9.39 -15.75 -25.99
C GLN A 214 9.97 -16.12 -24.63
N LEU A 215 9.19 -15.98 -23.56
CA LEU A 215 9.62 -16.35 -22.21
C LEU A 215 9.80 -17.87 -22.10
N ALA A 216 8.86 -18.65 -22.62
CA ALA A 216 8.93 -20.12 -22.64
C ALA A 216 10.10 -20.64 -23.48
N ALA A 217 10.43 -19.99 -24.59
CA ALA A 217 11.61 -20.34 -25.39
C ALA A 217 12.93 -20.15 -24.63
N LYS A 218 12.97 -19.22 -23.65
CA LYS A 218 14.17 -18.92 -22.85
C LYS A 218 14.23 -19.73 -21.56
N TYR A 219 13.10 -19.88 -20.87
CA TYR A 219 13.03 -20.46 -19.51
C TYR A 219 12.41 -21.86 -19.46
N GLY A 220 11.77 -22.31 -20.55
CA GLY A 220 10.96 -23.52 -20.60
C GLY A 220 9.52 -23.27 -20.14
N GLU A 221 8.57 -23.97 -20.77
CA GLU A 221 7.12 -23.83 -20.47
C GLU A 221 6.79 -24.09 -19.00
N ALA A 222 7.39 -25.11 -18.40
CA ALA A 222 7.16 -25.48 -17.00
C ALA A 222 7.53 -24.34 -16.02
N ALA A 223 8.64 -23.63 -16.27
CA ALA A 223 9.05 -22.51 -15.41
C ALA A 223 8.10 -21.31 -15.54
N ILE A 224 7.56 -21.08 -16.74
CA ILE A 224 6.56 -20.02 -16.97
C ILE A 224 5.25 -20.38 -16.27
N GLU A 225 4.77 -21.62 -16.42
CA GLU A 225 3.57 -22.10 -15.72
C GLU A 225 3.72 -21.98 -14.21
N GLU A 226 4.83 -22.45 -13.65
CA GLU A 226 5.13 -22.37 -12.22
C GLU A 226 5.16 -20.90 -11.72
N THR A 227 5.74 -19.99 -12.49
CA THR A 227 5.81 -18.55 -12.17
C THR A 227 4.44 -17.92 -11.97
N PHE A 228 3.48 -18.20 -12.86
CA PHE A 228 2.19 -17.51 -12.84
C PHE A 228 1.07 -18.30 -12.15
N THR A 229 1.30 -19.56 -11.78
CA THR A 229 0.30 -20.41 -11.10
C THR A 229 0.68 -20.75 -9.66
N LYS A 230 1.96 -21.01 -9.36
CA LYS A 230 2.44 -21.47 -8.05
C LYS A 230 3.80 -20.85 -7.67
N PRO A 231 3.95 -19.52 -7.71
CA PRO A 231 5.26 -18.87 -7.53
C PRO A 231 5.90 -19.13 -6.16
N TYR A 232 5.09 -19.41 -5.13
CA TYR A 232 5.55 -19.69 -3.76
C TYR A 232 6.04 -21.12 -3.55
N GLU A 233 5.69 -22.07 -4.41
CA GLU A 233 6.17 -23.47 -4.34
C GLU A 233 7.48 -23.68 -5.12
N ALA A 234 7.82 -22.76 -6.03
CA ALA A 234 9.00 -22.84 -6.87
C ALA A 234 10.31 -22.96 -6.09
N LEU A 235 11.19 -23.87 -6.54
CA LEU A 235 12.51 -24.08 -5.94
C LEU A 235 13.48 -22.92 -6.22
N ASP A 236 13.40 -22.29 -7.40
CA ASP A 236 14.30 -21.22 -7.82
C ASP A 236 13.61 -19.84 -7.82
N LYS A 237 13.48 -19.23 -6.63
CA LYS A 237 12.88 -17.89 -6.49
C LYS A 237 13.57 -16.81 -7.33
N PRO A 238 14.91 -16.77 -7.44
CA PRO A 238 15.59 -15.84 -8.35
C PRO A 238 15.17 -16.00 -9.81
N GLN A 239 15.00 -17.23 -10.33
CA GLN A 239 14.53 -17.45 -11.69
C GLN A 239 13.10 -16.92 -11.88
N ILE A 240 12.18 -17.23 -10.96
CA ILE A 240 10.79 -16.74 -11.00
C ILE A 240 10.75 -15.21 -11.00
N ALA A 241 11.49 -14.56 -10.10
CA ALA A 241 11.57 -13.10 -10.02
C ALA A 241 12.11 -12.50 -11.34
N ASN A 242 13.07 -13.15 -11.99
CA ASN A 242 13.61 -12.69 -13.26
C ASN A 242 12.60 -12.87 -14.42
N ILE A 243 11.80 -13.94 -14.41
CA ILE A 243 10.71 -14.15 -15.38
C ILE A 243 9.66 -13.03 -15.25
N ILE A 244 9.29 -12.64 -14.02
CA ILE A 244 8.37 -11.52 -13.77
C ILE A 244 8.94 -10.23 -14.34
N ILE A 245 10.19 -9.90 -14.04
CA ILE A 245 10.86 -8.70 -14.56
C ILE A 245 10.86 -8.68 -16.09
N GLU A 246 11.26 -9.76 -16.74
CA GLU A 246 11.28 -9.85 -18.21
C GLU A 246 9.89 -9.81 -18.83
N PHE A 247 8.86 -10.28 -18.13
CA PHE A 247 7.47 -10.09 -18.56
C PHE A 247 7.13 -8.60 -18.63
N TYR A 248 7.41 -7.83 -17.58
CA TYR A 248 7.17 -6.38 -17.57
C TYR A 248 8.01 -5.64 -18.62
N GLU A 249 9.28 -5.99 -18.80
CA GLU A 249 10.13 -5.44 -19.87
C GLU A 249 9.50 -5.67 -21.25
N LYS A 250 9.05 -6.90 -21.52
CA LYS A 250 8.43 -7.25 -22.80
C LYS A 250 7.09 -6.55 -23.02
N VAL A 251 6.30 -6.35 -21.96
CA VAL A 251 5.06 -5.56 -22.03
C VAL A 251 5.39 -4.12 -22.44
N ILE A 252 6.32 -3.47 -21.75
CA ILE A 252 6.74 -2.09 -22.02
C ILE A 252 7.28 -1.92 -23.44
N LEU A 253 8.03 -2.90 -23.95
CA LEU A 253 8.57 -2.89 -25.32
C LEU A 253 7.48 -2.90 -26.41
N LYS A 254 6.23 -3.23 -26.10
CA LYS A 254 5.10 -3.10 -27.04
C LYS A 254 4.68 -1.64 -27.26
N GLY A 255 5.21 -0.70 -26.48
CA GLY A 255 4.90 0.71 -26.52
C GLY A 255 3.71 1.07 -25.63
N GLN A 256 3.50 2.37 -25.44
CA GLN A 256 2.52 2.93 -24.51
C GLN A 256 1.09 2.40 -24.74
N ASP A 257 0.60 2.46 -25.98
CA ASP A 257 -0.78 2.08 -26.28
C ASP A 257 -1.03 0.59 -26.06
N ASN A 258 -0.15 -0.27 -26.59
CA ASN A 258 -0.29 -1.71 -26.43
C ASN A 258 -0.08 -2.16 -24.97
N THR A 259 0.79 -1.49 -24.20
CA THR A 259 0.93 -1.73 -22.76
C THR A 259 -0.38 -1.45 -22.04
N GLY A 260 -0.98 -0.28 -22.32
CA GLY A 260 -2.27 0.11 -21.77
C GLY A 260 -3.36 -0.89 -22.09
N ILE A 261 -3.50 -1.28 -23.36
CA ILE A 261 -4.48 -2.27 -23.84
C ILE A 261 -4.26 -3.64 -23.18
N LEU A 262 -3.01 -4.11 -23.10
CA LEU A 262 -2.67 -5.42 -22.54
C LEU A 262 -3.01 -5.50 -21.04
N LEU A 263 -2.63 -4.48 -20.26
CA LEU A 263 -2.94 -4.47 -18.82
C LEU A 263 -4.43 -4.23 -18.54
N LYS A 264 -5.12 -3.41 -19.34
CA LYS A 264 -6.59 -3.33 -19.30
C LYS A 264 -7.21 -4.71 -19.49
N TYR A 265 -6.82 -5.42 -20.55
CA TYR A 265 -7.28 -6.77 -20.82
C TYR A 265 -7.06 -7.72 -19.62
N LEU A 266 -5.83 -7.83 -19.12
CA LEU A 266 -5.51 -8.71 -17.99
C LEU A 266 -6.31 -8.41 -16.72
N LEU A 267 -6.49 -7.13 -16.40
CA LEU A 267 -7.07 -6.70 -15.12
C LEU A 267 -8.59 -6.53 -15.16
N THR A 268 -9.19 -6.46 -16.35
CA THR A 268 -10.65 -6.42 -16.53
C THR A 268 -11.29 -7.80 -16.72
N GLN A 269 -10.57 -8.77 -17.29
CA GLN A 269 -11.06 -10.16 -17.45
C GLN A 269 -11.39 -10.83 -16.10
N LYS A 270 -10.79 -10.36 -15.00
CA LYS A 270 -11.07 -10.85 -13.65
C LYS A 270 -12.50 -10.52 -13.17
N ILE A 271 -13.15 -9.51 -13.75
CA ILE A 271 -14.48 -9.04 -13.36
C ILE A 271 -15.59 -9.87 -14.03
N THR A 272 -15.31 -10.58 -15.13
CA THR A 272 -16.34 -11.27 -15.93
C THR A 272 -16.52 -12.75 -15.58
N ASN A 273 -15.70 -13.32 -14.70
CA ASN A 273 -15.77 -14.73 -14.30
C ASN A 273 -16.50 -14.97 -12.95
N GLU A 274 -17.23 -13.97 -12.44
CA GLU A 274 -18.06 -14.07 -11.22
C GLU A 274 -19.58 -13.89 -11.51
N GLU A 275 -20.04 -14.30 -12.70
CA GLU A 275 -21.48 -14.51 -12.99
C GLU A 275 -21.81 -15.99 -13.21
#